data_AF-A0A6B2G4Q4-F1
#
_entry.id   AF-A0A6B2G4Q4-F1
#
_cell.length_a   1.000
_cell.length_b   1.000
_cell.length_c   1.000
_cell.angle_alpha   90.00
_cell.angle_beta   90.00
_cell.angle_gamma   90.00
#
_symmetry.space_group_name_H-M   'P 1'
#
loop_
_entity.id
_entity.type
_entity.pdbx_description
1 polymer ?
#
loop_
_entity_poly.entity_id
_entity_poly.type
_entity_poly.pdbx_seq_one_letter_code
_entity_poly.pdbx_strand_id
1 'polypeptide(L)'
;MFIVLNDIEKFCEFRKQSLLYVLFDSVQNTRGNLFVIGTTQCTNIIERFEKRILSRFSQRIVYTFSLGSFKEYLDVLLEILDCPENEKWNRNVQTALSNKVKSMFQQFYDIDNSIGRLFQIIVIILNSIQDSINESHFILPLSNALHSSRIKYLNDFSDTEILILLLISQHCRNQGSETFFKKFLIDCVNKFYEHHNTIQVTSERVELAFTELVKSRVIQPSSARISKKNTGLYTMMYHEEEIKEMLRNKVNMPECINLLVKHDFLH
;
A
#
# COMPACT_ATOMS: atom_id res chain seq x y z
N MET A 1 -28.39 25.37 -17.04
CA MET A 1 -27.25 24.61 -17.60
C MET A 1 -26.25 24.37 -16.49
N PHE A 2 -25.88 23.11 -16.26
CA PHE A 2 -24.86 22.72 -15.30
C PHE A 2 -23.58 22.33 -16.04
N ILE A 3 -22.45 22.88 -15.63
CA ILE A 3 -21.12 22.48 -16.07
C ILE A 3 -20.42 21.88 -14.86
N VAL A 4 -19.93 20.64 -15.01
CA VAL A 4 -19.14 19.96 -14.00
C VAL A 4 -17.69 19.89 -14.48
N LEU A 5 -16.78 20.44 -13.70
CA LEU A 5 -15.33 20.41 -13.93
C LEU A 5 -14.70 19.47 -12.92
N ASN A 6 -14.28 18.28 -13.38
CA ASN A 6 -13.52 17.37 -12.54
C ASN A 6 -12.05 17.77 -12.50
N ASP A 7 -11.45 17.69 -11.31
CA ASP A 7 -10.07 18.11 -11.03
C ASP A 7 -9.79 19.55 -11.49
N ILE A 8 -10.54 20.52 -10.92
CA ILE A 8 -10.45 21.93 -11.32
C ILE A 8 -9.02 22.51 -11.19
N GLU A 9 -8.17 21.94 -10.33
CA GLU A 9 -6.75 22.28 -10.20
C GLU A 9 -5.97 22.15 -11.51
N LYS A 10 -6.31 21.16 -12.36
CA LYS A 10 -5.65 20.97 -13.66
C LYS A 10 -5.92 22.15 -14.59
N PHE A 11 -7.10 22.75 -14.47
CA PHE A 11 -7.45 23.94 -15.25
C PHE A 11 -6.73 25.20 -14.76
N CYS A 12 -6.19 25.18 -13.56
CA CYS A 12 -5.38 26.27 -13.01
C CYS A 12 -3.94 26.27 -13.58
N GLU A 13 -3.46 25.13 -14.09
CA GLU A 13 -2.12 24.98 -14.66
C GLU A 13 -2.01 25.56 -16.07
N PHE A 14 -3.12 25.67 -16.80
CA PHE A 14 -3.12 26.27 -18.13
C PHE A 14 -2.79 27.76 -18.07
N ARG A 15 -1.98 28.20 -19.05
CA ARG A 15 -1.61 29.61 -19.22
C ARG A 15 -2.86 30.49 -19.22
N LYS A 16 -2.88 31.49 -18.32
CA LYS A 16 -3.94 32.50 -18.17
C LYS A 16 -5.30 31.96 -17.68
N GLN A 17 -5.43 30.67 -17.34
CA GLN A 17 -6.66 30.10 -16.77
C GLN A 17 -7.94 30.52 -17.53
N SER A 18 -7.85 30.64 -18.87
CA SER A 18 -8.84 31.34 -19.70
C SER A 18 -10.23 30.69 -19.64
N LEU A 19 -10.29 29.36 -19.56
CA LEU A 19 -11.56 28.63 -19.44
C LEU A 19 -12.28 29.01 -18.14
N LEU A 20 -11.59 28.96 -17.00
CA LEU A 20 -12.15 29.30 -15.70
C LEU A 20 -12.64 30.75 -15.68
N TYR A 21 -11.86 31.66 -16.29
CA TYR A 21 -12.27 33.05 -16.43
C TYR A 21 -13.58 33.19 -17.23
N VAL A 22 -13.67 32.59 -18.42
CA VAL A 22 -14.86 32.68 -19.27
C VAL A 22 -16.09 32.09 -18.58
N LEU A 23 -15.93 30.93 -17.93
CA LEU A 23 -17.03 30.26 -17.23
C LEU A 23 -17.53 31.09 -16.04
N PHE A 24 -16.63 31.55 -15.17
CA PHE A 24 -17.05 32.32 -13.99
C PHE A 24 -17.58 33.70 -14.35
N ASP A 25 -17.02 34.37 -15.36
CA ASP A 25 -17.55 35.63 -15.88
C ASP A 25 -18.95 35.44 -16.48
N SER A 26 -19.17 34.35 -17.22
CA SER A 26 -20.49 34.00 -17.78
C SER A 26 -21.53 33.74 -16.70
N VAL A 27 -21.14 33.10 -15.58
CA VAL A 27 -22.05 32.89 -14.42
C VAL A 27 -22.48 34.21 -13.80
N GLN A 28 -21.60 35.21 -13.72
CA GLN A 28 -21.95 36.53 -13.17
C GLN A 28 -22.85 37.35 -14.12
N ASN A 29 -22.62 37.24 -15.43
CA ASN A 29 -23.34 38.02 -16.43
C ASN A 29 -24.68 37.40 -16.84
N THR A 30 -24.85 36.08 -16.68
CA THR A 30 -26.12 35.40 -16.94
C THR A 30 -27.00 35.41 -15.69
N ARG A 31 -28.27 35.79 -15.82
CA ARG A 31 -29.26 35.86 -14.72
C ARG A 31 -29.67 34.46 -14.21
N GLY A 32 -28.73 33.66 -13.71
CA GLY A 32 -28.99 32.40 -12.99
C GLY A 32 -29.15 31.14 -13.85
N ASN A 33 -28.88 31.19 -15.16
CA ASN A 33 -29.07 30.04 -16.05
C ASN A 33 -27.87 29.11 -16.17
N LEU A 34 -26.72 29.48 -15.58
CA LEU A 34 -25.48 28.72 -15.62
C LEU A 34 -24.98 28.43 -14.21
N PHE A 35 -24.71 27.16 -13.94
CA PHE A 35 -24.10 26.68 -12.70
C PHE A 35 -22.81 25.95 -13.05
N VAL A 36 -21.71 26.32 -12.38
CA VAL A 36 -20.42 25.66 -12.53
C VAL A 36 -20.07 24.98 -11.22
N ILE A 37 -19.88 23.67 -11.27
CA ILE A 37 -19.48 22.84 -10.14
C ILE A 37 -18.06 22.35 -10.42
N GLY A 38 -17.11 22.72 -9.58
CA GLY A 38 -15.74 22.20 -9.63
C GLY A 38 -15.53 21.17 -8.54
N THR A 39 -14.96 20.01 -8.88
CA THR A 39 -14.47 19.03 -7.89
C THR A 39 -12.94 19.09 -7.85
N THR A 40 -12.36 18.92 -6.67
CA THR A 40 -10.91 18.95 -6.46
C THR A 40 -10.55 18.12 -5.24
N GLN A 41 -9.33 17.58 -5.24
CA GLN A 41 -8.72 16.99 -4.04
C GLN A 41 -7.81 18.01 -3.33
N CYS A 42 -7.52 19.15 -3.96
CA CYS A 42 -6.65 20.17 -3.42
C CYS A 42 -7.38 21.06 -2.40
N THR A 43 -6.96 21.01 -1.14
CA THR A 43 -7.51 21.88 -0.07
C THR A 43 -7.28 23.36 -0.33
N ASN A 44 -6.20 23.69 -1.05
CA ASN A 44 -5.74 25.06 -1.30
C ASN A 44 -6.07 25.55 -2.72
N ILE A 45 -7.17 25.09 -3.32
CA ILE A 45 -7.54 25.45 -4.70
C ILE A 45 -7.66 26.97 -4.91
N ILE A 46 -8.12 27.71 -3.89
CA ILE A 46 -8.32 29.16 -3.94
C ILE A 46 -7.00 29.89 -4.24
N GLU A 47 -5.90 29.43 -3.66
CA GLU A 47 -4.56 30.03 -3.84
C GLU A 47 -4.03 29.84 -5.27
N ARG A 48 -4.53 28.82 -5.96
CA ARG A 48 -4.15 28.53 -7.36
C ARG A 48 -4.90 29.43 -8.35
N PHE A 49 -5.99 30.08 -7.95
CA PHE A 49 -6.71 30.99 -8.83
C PHE A 49 -5.97 32.33 -8.99
N GLU A 50 -5.87 32.80 -10.22
CA GLU A 50 -5.44 34.17 -10.48
C GLU A 50 -6.43 35.18 -9.87
N LYS A 51 -5.94 36.35 -9.47
CA LYS A 51 -6.77 37.41 -8.84
C LYS A 51 -8.06 37.72 -9.60
N ARG A 52 -8.01 37.72 -10.94
CA ARG A 52 -9.17 38.01 -11.82
C ARG A 52 -10.24 36.92 -11.84
N ILE A 53 -9.86 35.67 -11.53
CA ILE A 53 -10.77 34.52 -11.40
C ILE A 53 -11.31 34.48 -9.98
N LEU A 54 -10.44 34.70 -8.99
CA LEU A 54 -10.84 34.80 -7.59
C LEU A 54 -11.92 35.87 -7.37
N SER A 55 -11.79 37.03 -8.02
CA SER A 55 -12.80 38.10 -7.98
C SER A 55 -14.15 37.70 -8.59
N ARG A 56 -14.17 36.69 -9.46
CA ARG A 56 -15.39 36.21 -10.14
C ARG A 56 -15.99 34.98 -9.46
N PHE A 57 -15.21 34.32 -8.62
CA PHE A 57 -15.63 33.16 -7.86
C PHE A 57 -16.61 33.56 -6.76
N SER A 58 -17.67 32.80 -6.58
CA SER A 58 -18.72 33.07 -5.58
C SER A 58 -18.28 32.79 -4.13
N GLN A 59 -17.04 32.33 -3.92
CA GLN A 59 -16.47 31.95 -2.62
C GLN A 59 -17.24 30.84 -1.89
N ARG A 60 -18.07 30.08 -2.61
CA ARG A 60 -18.79 28.94 -2.07
C ARG A 60 -18.00 27.67 -2.32
N ILE A 61 -17.50 27.07 -1.24
CA ILE A 61 -16.79 25.80 -1.26
C ILE A 61 -17.50 24.87 -0.28
N VAL A 62 -17.80 23.67 -0.74
CA VAL A 62 -18.32 22.59 0.10
C VAL A 62 -17.17 21.63 0.35
N TYR A 63 -16.73 21.55 1.61
CA TYR A 63 -15.74 20.58 2.02
C TYR A 63 -16.41 19.23 2.27
N THR A 64 -15.84 18.17 1.71
CA THR A 64 -16.24 16.79 1.99
C THR A 64 -15.19 16.17 2.90
N PHE A 65 -15.63 15.50 3.96
CA PHE A 65 -14.76 14.85 4.92
C PHE A 65 -15.03 13.35 4.92
N SER A 66 -14.02 12.60 5.32
CA SER A 66 -14.17 11.17 5.59
C SER A 66 -14.98 10.96 6.87
N LEU A 67 -15.39 9.71 7.11
CA LEU A 67 -16.18 9.34 8.29
C LEU A 67 -15.39 9.64 9.58
N GLY A 68 -16.07 10.26 10.54
CA GLY A 68 -15.43 10.81 11.74
C GLY A 68 -15.30 9.80 12.87
N SER A 69 -16.07 8.71 12.82
CA SER A 69 -16.03 7.66 13.82
C SER A 69 -16.09 6.26 13.20
N PHE A 70 -15.49 5.29 13.89
CA PHE A 70 -15.60 3.88 13.51
C PHE A 70 -17.05 3.37 13.55
N LYS A 71 -17.90 3.96 14.41
CA LYS A 71 -19.32 3.63 14.45
C LYS A 71 -20.03 4.01 13.14
N GLU A 72 -19.83 5.24 12.66
CA GLU A 72 -20.36 5.68 11.37
C GLU A 72 -19.84 4.81 10.22
N TYR A 73 -18.56 4.38 10.30
CA TYR A 73 -17.98 3.45 9.34
C TYR A 73 -18.67 2.10 9.31
N LEU A 74 -18.98 1.52 10.48
CA LEU A 74 -19.75 0.28 10.56
C LEU A 74 -21.21 0.46 10.11
N ASP A 75 -21.82 1.60 10.39
CA ASP A 75 -23.18 1.90 9.95
C ASP A 75 -23.26 1.94 8.42
N VAL A 76 -22.29 2.60 7.76
CA VAL A 76 -22.17 2.59 6.29
C VAL A 76 -21.91 1.18 5.74
N LEU A 77 -21.04 0.38 6.38
CA LEU A 77 -20.80 -1.01 5.98
C LEU A 77 -22.10 -1.84 6.04
N LEU A 78 -22.89 -1.66 7.10
CA LEU A 78 -24.18 -2.33 7.25
C LEU A 78 -25.19 -1.86 6.21
N GLU A 79 -25.23 -0.56 5.90
CA GLU A 79 -26.10 0.00 4.87
C GLU A 79 -25.73 -0.55 3.47
N ILE A 80 -24.44 -0.70 3.17
CA ILE A 80 -23.97 -1.27 1.89
C ILE A 80 -24.35 -2.75 1.76
N LEU A 81 -24.32 -3.51 2.86
CA LEU A 81 -24.62 -4.94 2.87
C LEU A 81 -26.11 -5.24 3.12
N ASP A 82 -26.93 -4.24 3.44
CA ASP A 82 -28.34 -4.43 3.73
C ASP A 82 -29.10 -4.83 2.46
N CYS A 83 -29.91 -5.88 2.58
CA CYS A 83 -30.82 -6.31 1.54
C CYS A 83 -32.24 -6.29 2.11
N PRO A 84 -33.07 -5.28 1.81
CA PRO A 84 -34.37 -5.11 2.44
C PRO A 84 -35.33 -6.27 2.13
N GLU A 85 -35.14 -6.96 1.01
CA GLU A 85 -36.00 -8.08 0.59
C GLU A 85 -35.58 -9.43 1.21
N ASN A 86 -34.41 -9.52 1.86
CA ASN A 86 -33.85 -10.78 2.33
C ASN A 86 -33.42 -10.72 3.82
N GLU A 87 -34.37 -10.98 4.71
CA GLU A 87 -34.09 -11.03 6.15
C GLU A 87 -33.07 -12.11 6.54
N LYS A 88 -33.05 -13.24 5.81
CA LYS A 88 -32.10 -14.33 6.10
C LYS A 88 -30.67 -13.87 5.82
N TRP A 89 -30.47 -13.11 4.73
CA TRP A 89 -29.19 -12.48 4.42
C TRP A 89 -28.77 -11.49 5.52
N ASN A 90 -29.67 -10.59 5.92
CA ASN A 90 -29.34 -9.57 6.93
C ASN A 90 -28.97 -10.20 8.28
N ARG A 91 -29.66 -11.28 8.68
CA ARG A 91 -29.26 -12.07 9.88
C ARG A 91 -27.89 -12.70 9.71
N ASN A 92 -27.61 -13.30 8.56
CA ASN A 92 -26.31 -13.91 8.28
C ASN A 92 -25.17 -12.88 8.31
N VAL A 93 -25.38 -11.69 7.72
CA VAL A 93 -24.41 -10.58 7.76
C VAL A 93 -24.10 -10.17 9.20
N GLN A 94 -25.13 -10.01 10.04
CA GLN A 94 -24.94 -9.68 11.46
C GLN A 94 -24.19 -10.78 12.22
N THR A 95 -24.45 -12.05 11.93
CA THR A 95 -23.71 -13.16 12.55
C THR A 95 -22.26 -13.24 12.05
N ALA A 96 -22.02 -12.94 10.77
CA ALA A 96 -20.68 -12.98 10.18
C ALA A 96 -19.82 -11.78 10.59
N LEU A 97 -20.42 -10.67 11.01
CA LEU A 97 -19.76 -9.53 11.64
C LEU A 97 -19.45 -9.80 13.12
N SER A 98 -18.69 -10.88 13.37
CA SER A 98 -18.22 -11.24 14.71
C SER A 98 -17.27 -10.18 15.29
N ASN A 99 -17.01 -10.23 16.60
CA ASN A 99 -16.10 -9.29 17.27
C ASN A 99 -14.70 -9.30 16.63
N LYS A 100 -14.26 -10.45 16.11
CA LYS A 100 -12.99 -10.58 15.40
C LYS A 100 -13.02 -9.79 14.09
N VAL A 101 -14.05 -9.96 13.26
CA VAL A 101 -14.19 -9.24 11.99
C VAL A 101 -14.30 -7.73 12.24
N LYS A 102 -15.07 -7.31 13.26
CA LYS A 102 -15.16 -5.90 13.66
C LYS A 102 -13.80 -5.33 14.08
N SER A 103 -13.00 -6.07 14.83
CA SER A 103 -11.64 -5.62 15.20
C SER A 103 -10.71 -5.47 14.00
N MET A 104 -10.86 -6.31 12.97
CA MET A 104 -10.10 -6.18 11.73
C MET A 104 -10.55 -4.97 10.91
N PHE A 105 -11.86 -4.70 10.85
CA PHE A 105 -12.37 -3.47 10.24
C PHE A 105 -11.94 -2.23 11.01
N GLN A 106 -11.79 -2.30 12.34
CA GLN A 106 -11.25 -1.19 13.13
C GLN A 106 -9.79 -0.91 12.77
N GLN A 107 -8.95 -1.95 12.71
CA GLN A 107 -7.57 -1.82 12.22
C GLN A 107 -7.52 -1.24 10.80
N PHE A 108 -8.45 -1.67 9.94
CA PHE A 108 -8.54 -1.17 8.58
C PHE A 108 -8.94 0.31 8.52
N TYR A 109 -9.90 0.73 9.34
CA TYR A 109 -10.32 2.12 9.51
C TYR A 109 -9.19 3.01 10.05
N ASP A 110 -8.41 2.52 11.02
CA ASP A 110 -7.29 3.25 11.61
C ASP A 110 -6.16 3.51 10.58
N ILE A 111 -6.01 2.62 9.58
CA ILE A 111 -5.06 2.80 8.47
C ILE A 111 -5.63 3.76 7.41
N ASP A 112 -6.88 3.53 6.99
CA ASP A 112 -7.53 4.30 5.94
C ASP A 112 -9.05 4.30 6.15
N ASN A 113 -9.62 5.46 6.51
CA ASN A 113 -11.04 5.62 6.72
C ASN A 113 -11.84 5.93 5.44
N SER A 114 -11.22 5.83 4.26
CA SER A 114 -11.90 6.13 3.00
C SER A 114 -12.97 5.09 2.65
N ILE A 115 -14.16 5.59 2.31
CA ILE A 115 -15.29 4.76 1.88
C ILE A 115 -14.95 4.02 0.56
N GLY A 116 -14.12 4.60 -0.29
CA GLY A 116 -13.68 3.96 -1.54
C GLY A 116 -12.94 2.63 -1.30
N ARG A 117 -12.06 2.58 -0.30
CA ARG A 117 -11.38 1.33 0.08
C ARG A 117 -12.32 0.32 0.73
N LEU A 118 -13.27 0.80 1.55
CA LEU A 118 -14.33 -0.05 2.09
C LEU A 118 -15.11 -0.74 0.96
N PHE A 119 -15.55 0.01 -0.06
CA PHE A 119 -16.23 -0.56 -1.23
C PHE A 119 -15.38 -1.59 -1.97
N GLN A 120 -14.09 -1.32 -2.19
CA GLN A 120 -13.20 -2.28 -2.86
C GLN A 120 -13.14 -3.62 -2.12
N ILE A 121 -13.02 -3.59 -0.80
CA ILE A 121 -13.00 -4.81 0.02
C ILE A 121 -14.35 -5.51 -0.01
N ILE A 122 -15.45 -4.77 0.13
CA ILE A 122 -16.80 -5.34 0.07
C ILE A 122 -17.03 -6.04 -1.27
N VAL A 123 -16.63 -5.45 -2.39
CA VAL A 123 -16.75 -6.08 -3.72
C VAL A 123 -15.97 -7.40 -3.78
N ILE A 124 -14.77 -7.45 -3.22
CA ILE A 124 -13.97 -8.70 -3.13
C ILE A 124 -14.70 -9.74 -2.27
N ILE A 125 -15.26 -9.33 -1.13
CA ILE A 125 -16.03 -10.21 -0.25
C ILE A 125 -17.24 -10.75 -0.99
N LEU A 126 -18.06 -9.89 -1.59
CA LEU A 126 -19.28 -10.27 -2.31
C LEU A 126 -19.00 -11.22 -3.48
N ASN A 127 -17.92 -11.00 -4.23
CA ASN A 127 -17.51 -11.90 -5.31
C ASN A 127 -17.10 -13.31 -4.82
N SER A 128 -16.72 -13.45 -3.55
CA SER A 128 -16.36 -14.74 -2.96
C SER A 128 -17.57 -15.54 -2.45
N ILE A 129 -18.76 -14.94 -2.45
CA ILE A 129 -19.97 -15.54 -1.88
C ILE A 129 -20.71 -16.30 -2.98
N GLN A 130 -21.11 -17.53 -2.66
CA GLN A 130 -22.00 -18.33 -3.49
C GLN A 130 -23.45 -18.21 -2.98
N ASP A 131 -23.75 -18.82 -1.82
CA ASP A 131 -25.13 -18.86 -1.29
C ASP A 131 -25.28 -18.27 0.12
N SER A 132 -24.20 -18.18 0.92
CA SER A 132 -24.25 -17.69 2.29
C SER A 132 -22.97 -16.97 2.69
N ILE A 133 -23.12 -15.85 3.42
CA ILE A 133 -22.00 -15.11 3.99
C ILE A 133 -21.58 -15.71 5.33
N ASN A 134 -20.29 -15.98 5.49
CA ASN A 134 -19.67 -16.50 6.71
C ASN A 134 -18.47 -15.63 7.12
N GLU A 135 -18.03 -15.75 8.37
CA GLU A 135 -16.87 -15.00 8.90
C GLU A 135 -15.59 -15.16 8.06
N SER A 136 -15.36 -16.36 7.51
CA SER A 136 -14.19 -16.66 6.67
C SER A 136 -14.09 -15.78 5.43
N HIS A 137 -15.24 -15.38 4.85
CA HIS A 137 -15.30 -14.50 3.68
C HIS A 137 -14.82 -13.09 3.98
N PHE A 138 -14.90 -12.64 5.25
CA PHE A 138 -14.36 -11.35 5.67
C PHE A 138 -12.89 -11.46 6.06
N ILE A 139 -12.51 -12.50 6.80
CA ILE A 139 -11.16 -12.63 7.37
C ILE A 139 -10.09 -12.66 6.28
N LEU A 140 -10.29 -13.43 5.20
CA LEU A 140 -9.25 -13.59 4.17
C LEU A 140 -9.02 -12.29 3.36
N PRO A 141 -10.04 -11.59 2.84
CA PRO A 141 -9.84 -10.30 2.17
C PRO A 141 -9.31 -9.22 3.12
N LEU A 142 -9.80 -9.15 4.36
CA LEU A 142 -9.33 -8.16 5.33
C LEU A 142 -7.88 -8.42 5.74
N SER A 143 -7.50 -9.66 6.02
CA SER A 143 -6.10 -9.99 6.32
C SER A 143 -5.22 -9.65 5.12
N ASN A 144 -5.65 -9.98 3.90
CA ASN A 144 -4.91 -9.65 2.69
C ASN A 144 -4.77 -8.14 2.44
N ALA A 145 -5.74 -7.34 2.88
CA ALA A 145 -5.70 -5.89 2.76
C ALA A 145 -4.89 -5.21 3.87
N LEU A 146 -4.89 -5.79 5.08
CA LEU A 146 -4.10 -5.33 6.22
C LEU A 146 -2.63 -5.73 6.11
N HIS A 147 -2.35 -6.95 5.65
CA HIS A 147 -0.98 -7.41 5.39
C HIS A 147 -0.49 -6.79 4.09
N SER A 148 0.74 -6.25 4.11
CA SER A 148 1.31 -5.69 2.89
C SER A 148 1.46 -6.78 1.83
N SER A 149 1.05 -6.48 0.59
CA SER A 149 1.29 -7.37 -0.56
C SER A 149 2.77 -7.72 -0.70
N ARG A 150 3.67 -6.85 -0.21
CA ARG A 150 5.12 -7.03 -0.18
C ARG A 150 5.53 -8.29 0.61
N ILE A 151 4.93 -8.56 1.76
CA ILE A 151 5.29 -9.72 2.61
C ILE A 151 4.93 -11.05 1.93
N LYS A 152 3.89 -11.08 1.09
CA LYS A 152 3.54 -12.29 0.31
C LYS A 152 4.60 -12.64 -0.71
N TYR A 153 5.16 -11.65 -1.41
CA TYR A 153 6.28 -11.87 -2.33
C TYR A 153 7.53 -12.38 -1.59
N LEU A 154 7.72 -11.95 -0.34
CA LEU A 154 8.83 -12.45 0.47
C LEU A 154 8.69 -13.96 0.77
N ASN A 155 7.45 -14.49 0.89
CA ASN A 155 7.23 -15.92 1.12
C ASN A 155 7.62 -16.79 -0.10
N ASP A 156 7.60 -16.24 -1.31
CA ASP A 156 7.94 -16.98 -2.53
C ASP A 156 9.46 -17.11 -2.76
N PHE A 157 10.29 -16.47 -1.94
CA PHE A 157 11.75 -16.53 -2.10
C PHE A 157 12.35 -17.90 -1.76
N SER A 158 13.37 -18.26 -2.54
CA SER A 158 14.23 -19.40 -2.29
C SER A 158 15.06 -19.24 -1.01
N ASP A 159 15.53 -20.36 -0.47
CA ASP A 159 16.35 -20.38 0.76
C ASP A 159 17.61 -19.51 0.64
N THR A 160 18.21 -19.47 -0.55
CA THR A 160 19.38 -18.62 -0.86
C THR A 160 19.06 -17.14 -0.83
N GLU A 161 17.89 -16.74 -1.32
CA GLU A 161 17.46 -15.33 -1.32
C GLU A 161 17.17 -14.88 0.11
N ILE A 162 16.53 -15.73 0.93
CA ILE A 162 16.28 -15.43 2.34
C ILE A 162 17.58 -15.33 3.13
N LEU A 163 18.55 -16.22 2.88
CA LEU A 163 19.86 -16.13 3.49
C LEU A 163 20.55 -14.79 3.16
N ILE A 164 20.50 -14.37 1.88
CA ILE A 164 21.04 -13.07 1.47
C ILE A 164 20.32 -11.94 2.21
N LEU A 165 18.99 -11.97 2.31
CA LEU A 165 18.21 -10.95 3.01
C LEU A 165 18.54 -10.85 4.50
N LEU A 166 18.70 -12.00 5.18
CA LEU A 166 19.11 -12.06 6.58
C LEU A 166 20.51 -11.47 6.80
N LEU A 167 21.47 -11.85 5.96
CA LEU A 167 22.84 -11.35 6.04
C LEU A 167 22.92 -9.84 5.77
N ILE A 168 22.15 -9.34 4.79
CA ILE A 168 22.05 -7.90 4.56
C ILE A 168 21.45 -7.21 5.78
N SER A 169 20.35 -7.74 6.31
CA SER A 169 19.65 -7.13 7.43
C SER A 169 20.51 -7.11 8.69
N GLN A 170 21.30 -8.16 8.96
CA GLN A 170 22.30 -8.18 10.04
C GLN A 170 23.40 -7.14 9.83
N HIS A 171 23.91 -7.01 8.61
CA HIS A 171 24.93 -5.99 8.30
C HIS A 171 24.40 -4.57 8.47
N CYS A 172 23.17 -4.31 8.02
CA CYS A 172 22.51 -3.02 8.20
C CYS A 172 22.29 -2.69 9.68
N ARG A 173 21.94 -3.69 10.50
CA ARG A 173 21.83 -3.56 11.96
C ARG A 173 23.17 -3.23 12.61
N ASN A 174 24.24 -3.91 12.21
CA ASN A 174 25.58 -3.72 12.79
C ASN A 174 26.22 -2.39 12.39
N GLN A 175 25.97 -1.89 11.18
CA GLN A 175 26.53 -0.62 10.70
C GLN A 175 25.63 0.59 10.93
N GLY A 176 24.37 0.38 11.32
CA GLY A 176 23.37 1.46 11.43
C GLY A 176 23.09 2.17 10.10
N SER A 177 23.41 1.53 8.97
CA SER A 177 23.21 2.08 7.63
C SER A 177 22.44 1.09 6.75
N GLU A 178 21.49 1.59 5.98
CA GLU A 178 20.65 0.77 5.09
C GLU A 178 21.36 0.40 3.78
N THR A 179 22.64 0.74 3.65
CA THR A 179 23.42 0.60 2.41
C THR A 179 24.53 -0.44 2.51
N PHE A 180 24.74 -1.20 1.44
CA PHE A 180 25.77 -2.25 1.40
C PHE A 180 26.37 -2.41 0.00
N PHE A 181 27.55 -3.03 -0.08
CA PHE A 181 28.23 -3.33 -1.34
C PHE A 181 27.98 -4.78 -1.78
N LYS A 182 27.82 -5.02 -3.09
CA LYS A 182 27.67 -6.38 -3.65
C LYS A 182 28.82 -7.32 -3.25
N LYS A 183 30.06 -6.80 -3.20
CA LYS A 183 31.25 -7.60 -2.86
C LYS A 183 31.18 -8.14 -1.42
N PHE A 184 30.69 -7.33 -0.49
CA PHE A 184 30.49 -7.73 0.90
C PHE A 184 29.53 -8.93 1.01
N LEU A 185 28.44 -8.94 0.23
CA LEU A 185 27.49 -10.05 0.25
C LEU A 185 28.08 -11.35 -0.23
N ILE A 186 28.84 -11.34 -1.31
CA ILE A 186 29.49 -12.54 -1.83
C ILE A 186 30.47 -13.08 -0.77
N ASP A 187 31.24 -12.21 -0.12
CA ASP A 187 32.20 -12.62 0.92
C ASP A 187 31.48 -13.20 2.16
N CYS A 188 30.36 -12.61 2.59
CA CYS A 188 29.58 -13.11 3.72
C CYS A 188 28.86 -14.42 3.44
N VAL A 189 28.29 -14.57 2.24
CA VAL A 189 27.62 -15.81 1.82
C VAL A 189 28.63 -16.95 1.71
N ASN A 190 29.80 -16.70 1.12
CA ASN A 190 30.87 -17.70 1.04
C ASN A 190 31.35 -18.15 2.43
N LYS A 191 31.59 -17.20 3.35
CA LYS A 191 31.92 -17.52 4.75
C LYS A 191 30.82 -18.35 5.41
N PHE A 192 29.56 -18.03 5.18
CA PHE A 192 28.45 -18.77 5.77
C PHE A 192 28.40 -20.23 5.29
N TYR A 193 28.56 -20.46 3.99
CA TYR A 193 28.58 -21.82 3.43
C TYR A 193 29.83 -22.62 3.84
N GLU A 194 30.99 -21.97 3.96
CA GLU A 194 32.21 -22.59 4.49
C GLU A 194 32.03 -23.07 5.93
N HIS A 195 31.28 -22.35 6.77
CA HIS A 195 31.05 -22.72 8.16
C HIS A 195 30.04 -23.87 8.34
N HIS A 196 29.09 -24.01 7.41
CA HIS A 196 27.98 -24.97 7.57
C HIS A 196 28.13 -26.28 6.77
N ASN A 197 29.21 -26.48 6.00
CA ASN A 197 29.48 -27.71 5.22
C ASN A 197 28.32 -28.19 4.32
N THR A 198 27.33 -27.33 4.06
CA THR A 198 26.25 -27.56 3.11
C THR A 198 26.75 -27.15 1.73
N ILE A 199 26.77 -28.13 0.82
CA ILE A 199 27.04 -28.08 -0.64
C ILE A 199 27.41 -26.68 -1.16
N GLN A 200 28.60 -26.56 -1.76
CA GLN A 200 29.06 -25.39 -2.53
C GLN A 200 27.92 -24.77 -3.33
N VAL A 201 27.28 -23.73 -2.78
CA VAL A 201 26.38 -22.92 -3.57
C VAL A 201 27.28 -22.23 -4.57
N THR A 202 27.11 -22.61 -5.84
CA THR A 202 27.90 -22.03 -6.93
C THR A 202 27.76 -20.51 -6.86
N SER A 203 28.87 -19.79 -7.05
CA SER A 203 28.87 -18.32 -7.12
C SER A 203 27.77 -17.80 -8.06
N GLU A 204 27.50 -18.55 -9.14
CA GLU A 204 26.41 -18.32 -10.08
C GLU A 204 25.01 -18.31 -9.44
N ARG A 205 24.71 -19.20 -8.48
CA ARG A 205 23.40 -19.20 -7.78
C ARG A 205 23.24 -17.98 -6.88
N VAL A 206 24.31 -17.52 -6.24
CA VAL A 206 24.30 -16.28 -5.43
C VAL A 206 24.10 -15.07 -6.33
N GLU A 207 24.74 -15.03 -7.50
CA GLU A 207 24.55 -13.96 -8.48
C GLU A 207 23.14 -13.94 -9.09
N LEU A 208 22.57 -15.12 -9.37
CA LEU A 208 21.20 -15.26 -9.84
C LEU A 208 20.21 -14.79 -8.78
N ALA A 209 20.34 -15.25 -7.54
CA ALA A 209 19.52 -14.81 -6.40
C ALA A 209 19.62 -13.30 -6.17
N PHE A 210 20.82 -12.73 -6.25
CA PHE A 210 21.00 -11.27 -6.16
C PHE A 210 20.29 -10.53 -7.30
N THR A 211 20.36 -11.06 -8.52
CA THR A 211 19.69 -10.47 -9.69
C THR A 211 18.17 -10.53 -9.54
N GLU A 212 17.63 -11.62 -9.03
CA GLU A 212 16.19 -11.77 -8.74
C GLU A 212 15.74 -10.85 -7.59
N LEU A 213 16.56 -10.65 -6.55
CA LEU A 213 16.27 -9.68 -5.47
C LEU A 213 16.26 -8.23 -5.96
N VAL A 214 17.10 -7.89 -6.94
CA VAL A 214 17.08 -6.58 -7.60
C VAL A 214 15.84 -6.44 -8.51
N LYS A 215 15.49 -7.49 -9.28
CA LYS A 215 14.28 -7.50 -10.13
C LYS A 215 12.99 -7.38 -9.31
N SER A 216 12.91 -8.09 -8.19
CA SER A 216 11.78 -8.05 -7.24
C SER A 216 11.74 -6.77 -6.39
N ARG A 217 12.68 -5.82 -6.62
CA ARG A 217 12.79 -4.52 -5.93
C ARG A 217 12.97 -4.62 -4.42
N VAL A 218 13.47 -5.74 -3.92
CA VAL A 218 13.86 -5.89 -2.51
C VAL A 218 15.12 -5.10 -2.21
N ILE A 219 16.01 -5.06 -3.19
CA ILE A 219 17.26 -4.32 -3.15
C ILE A 219 17.28 -3.35 -4.32
N GLN A 220 17.62 -2.08 -4.08
CA GLN A 220 17.76 -1.07 -5.14
C GLN A 220 19.14 -0.41 -5.11
N PRO A 221 19.72 -0.06 -6.26
CA PRO A 221 20.95 0.72 -6.25
C PRO A 221 20.67 2.12 -5.70
N SER A 222 21.45 2.57 -4.71
CA SER A 222 21.29 3.88 -4.08
C SER A 222 21.55 5.06 -5.03
N SER A 223 22.05 4.78 -6.25
CA SER A 223 22.21 5.77 -7.31
C SER A 223 21.64 5.24 -8.63
N ALA A 224 20.85 6.07 -9.32
CA ALA A 224 20.25 5.75 -10.63
C ALA A 224 21.29 5.63 -11.77
N ARG A 225 22.57 5.97 -11.52
CA ARG A 225 23.65 5.80 -12.48
C ARG A 225 24.31 4.45 -12.26
N ILE A 226 23.87 3.47 -13.03
CA ILE A 226 24.51 2.17 -13.16
C ILE A 226 25.93 2.40 -13.71
N SER A 227 26.92 2.44 -12.82
CA SER A 227 28.32 2.32 -13.21
C SER A 227 28.50 0.96 -13.89
N LYS A 228 29.15 0.93 -15.07
CA LYS A 228 29.47 -0.31 -15.83
C LYS A 228 30.30 -1.33 -15.04
N LYS A 229 30.83 -0.94 -13.88
CA LYS A 229 31.38 -1.85 -12.87
C LYS A 229 30.31 -2.01 -11.79
N ASN A 230 29.84 -3.23 -11.55
CA ASN A 230 28.88 -3.68 -10.52
C ASN A 230 29.30 -3.37 -9.06
N THR A 231 29.90 -2.20 -8.81
CA THR A 231 30.41 -1.67 -7.54
C THR A 231 29.50 -0.57 -7.00
N GLY A 232 28.20 -0.65 -7.29
CA GLY A 232 27.20 0.26 -6.74
C GLY A 232 26.91 -0.04 -5.27
N LEU A 233 26.62 1.01 -4.51
CA LEU A 233 25.93 0.88 -3.23
C LEU A 233 24.48 0.46 -3.50
N TYR A 234 24.01 -0.49 -2.73
CA TYR A 234 22.64 -0.96 -2.75
C TYR A 234 21.97 -0.64 -1.42
N THR A 235 20.68 -0.30 -1.47
CA THR A 235 19.84 -0.01 -0.32
C THR A 235 18.77 -1.10 -0.16
N MET A 236 18.53 -1.54 1.06
CA MET A 236 17.39 -2.39 1.40
C MET A 236 16.10 -1.58 1.40
N MET A 237 15.07 -2.08 0.71
CA MET A 237 13.75 -1.43 0.67
C MET A 237 12.77 -1.97 1.72
N TYR A 238 13.22 -2.91 2.55
CA TYR A 238 12.43 -3.61 3.56
C TYR A 238 12.97 -3.33 4.96
N HIS A 239 12.05 -3.10 5.90
CA HIS A 239 12.40 -2.93 7.31
C HIS A 239 12.58 -4.29 8.01
N GLU A 240 13.39 -4.31 9.06
CA GLU A 240 13.71 -5.51 9.83
C GLU A 240 12.45 -6.22 10.36
N GLU A 241 11.44 -5.45 10.78
CA GLU A 241 10.17 -5.99 11.29
C GLU A 241 9.35 -6.71 10.21
N GLU A 242 9.37 -6.22 8.96
CA GLU A 242 8.69 -6.90 7.84
C GLU A 242 9.38 -8.24 7.51
N ILE A 243 10.71 -8.29 7.65
CA ILE A 243 11.50 -9.52 7.46
C ILE A 243 11.21 -10.51 8.60
N LYS A 244 11.10 -10.04 9.85
CA LYS A 244 10.71 -10.88 11.01
C LYS A 244 9.30 -11.45 10.84
N GLU A 245 8.35 -10.66 10.36
CA GLU A 245 6.99 -11.12 10.08
C GLU A 245 6.96 -12.19 8.97
N MET A 246 7.77 -12.04 7.91
CA MET A 246 7.97 -13.09 6.90
C MET A 246 8.50 -14.39 7.51
N LEU A 247 9.55 -14.30 8.33
CA LEU A 247 10.19 -15.49 8.92
C LEU A 247 9.25 -16.28 9.83
N ARG A 248 8.32 -15.60 10.53
CA ARG A 248 7.29 -16.25 11.35
C ARG A 248 6.27 -17.05 10.53
N ASN A 249 6.07 -16.69 9.27
CA ASN A 249 5.09 -17.32 8.39
C ASN A 249 5.65 -18.50 7.57
N LYS A 250 6.97 -18.66 7.47
CA LYS A 250 7.60 -19.78 6.75
C LYS A 250 7.75 -21.03 7.61
N VAL A 251 7.15 -22.13 7.16
CA VAL A 251 7.12 -23.42 7.89
C VAL A 251 8.27 -24.36 7.48
N ASN A 252 8.90 -24.16 6.32
CA ASN A 252 9.96 -25.03 5.80
C ASN A 252 11.22 -24.23 5.46
N MET A 253 12.08 -24.01 6.45
CA MET A 253 13.41 -23.41 6.27
C MET A 253 14.48 -24.45 6.64
N PRO A 254 15.61 -24.53 5.91
CA PRO A 254 16.76 -25.34 6.30
C PRO A 254 17.21 -25.05 7.74
N GLU A 255 17.61 -26.08 8.50
CA GLU A 255 18.01 -25.96 9.92
C GLU A 255 19.08 -24.88 10.16
N CYS A 256 20.02 -24.71 9.22
CA CYS A 256 21.08 -23.71 9.28
C CYS A 256 20.53 -22.28 9.32
N ILE A 257 19.47 -22.01 8.57
CA ILE A 257 18.82 -20.69 8.52
C ILE A 257 17.95 -20.48 9.76
N ASN A 258 17.26 -21.54 10.22
CA ASN A 258 16.51 -21.49 11.48
C ASN A 258 17.39 -21.19 12.70
N LEU A 259 18.62 -21.70 12.75
CA LEU A 259 19.58 -21.38 13.82
C LEU A 259 19.99 -19.91 13.79
N LEU A 260 20.24 -19.35 12.61
CA LEU A 260 20.59 -17.94 12.40
C LEU A 260 19.46 -17.00 12.82
N VAL A 261 18.22 -17.33 12.43
CA VAL A 261 17.02 -16.57 12.77
C VAL A 261 16.76 -16.60 14.29
N LYS A 262 16.99 -17.73 14.95
CA LYS A 262 16.82 -17.88 16.40
C LYS A 262 17.91 -17.18 17.22
N HIS A 263 19.15 -17.15 16.74
CA HIS A 263 20.26 -16.52 17.46
C HIS A 263 20.27 -14.99 17.34
N ASP A 264 19.94 -14.44 16.16
CA ASP A 264 20.20 -13.02 15.86
C ASP A 264 18.95 -12.15 15.63
N PHE A 265 17.77 -12.72 15.33
CA PHE A 265 16.60 -11.96 14.84
C PHE A 265 15.32 -12.03 15.69
N LEU A 266 15.16 -13.01 16.57
CA LEU A 266 13.94 -13.17 17.38
C LEU A 266 14.03 -12.59 18.80
N HIS A 267 15.16 -11.98 19.16
CA HIS A 267 15.37 -11.27 20.43
C HIS A 267 15.44 -9.75 20.25
#